data_AF-A0A246UAE2-F1
#
_entry.id   AF-A0A246UAE2-F1
#
_cell.length_a   1.000
_cell.length_b   1.000
_cell.length_c   1.000
_cell.angle_alpha   90.00
_cell.angle_beta   90.00
_cell.angle_gamma   90.00
#
_symmetry.space_group_name_H-M   'P 1'
#
loop_
_entity.id
_entity.type
_entity.pdbx_description
1 polymer ?
#
loop_
_entity_poly.entity_id
_entity_poly.type
_entity_poly.pdbx_seq_one_letter_code
_entity_poly.pdbx_strand_id
1 'polypeptide(L)'
;MSDFTTRPAAEAKDADQSSSSDEGGSSSRQSGRSQSFWSRAARILRPQQGSRLREDIADALMTDAAVGDVFSPDERAMLHNILRFREVRVADVMVPRADIEAVDQNITIGELMILFEESGRSRMPVYADTLDDPRGMVHIRDLLSYIAKQARNKRRGSTKALKPAEPLVEVSPEHLQKPTRAAKPNFDLSRVDLQKTLSEAGIIRKILFVPPSMLASDLLRRMQVNRTQMALVIDEYGGTDGLASHEDIVEMVVGDIDDEHDDDEVMFKRVSEDVFVADARVELEEIAEAIGPDFDITEQVDEVDTLGGLIFSELGRIPVRGEVVQALPGFEFHILDADPRRIKRVRITRKRQAIRRRVKIDGEGTSGSDHGEERQTDAPTTN
;
A
#
# COMPACT_ATOMS: atom_id res chain seq x y z
N MET A 1 18.32 -51.19 -44.49
CA MET A 1 19.05 -50.93 -43.23
C MET A 1 18.00 -50.87 -42.13
N SER A 2 18.18 -51.70 -41.12
CA SER A 2 17.17 -52.44 -40.36
C SER A 2 16.53 -51.69 -39.19
N ASP A 3 15.25 -51.99 -38.98
CA ASP A 3 14.45 -51.76 -37.76
C ASP A 3 14.78 -52.75 -36.62
N PHE A 4 14.28 -52.38 -35.42
CA PHE A 4 13.66 -53.23 -34.38
C PHE A 4 14.46 -53.70 -33.13
N THR A 5 13.81 -53.45 -31.97
CA THR A 5 13.63 -54.30 -30.75
C THR A 5 14.56 -54.17 -29.53
N THR A 6 13.97 -53.60 -28.46
CA THR A 6 13.74 -54.15 -27.09
C THR A 6 14.64 -55.27 -26.54
N ARG A 7 15.25 -55.07 -25.34
CA ARG A 7 14.87 -55.65 -24.02
C ARG A 7 16.00 -55.56 -22.95
N PRO A 8 15.67 -55.73 -21.64
CA PRO A 8 16.43 -55.28 -20.46
C PRO A 8 17.18 -56.40 -19.70
N ALA A 9 17.97 -56.03 -18.68
CA ALA A 9 18.53 -56.85 -17.59
C ALA A 9 19.25 -55.90 -16.59
N ALA A 10 19.42 -56.14 -15.29
CA ALA A 10 19.02 -57.19 -14.36
C ALA A 10 19.22 -56.67 -12.91
N GLU A 11 18.52 -57.25 -11.95
CA GLU A 11 18.85 -57.20 -10.52
C GLU A 11 20.20 -57.90 -10.27
N ALA A 12 21.00 -57.35 -9.35
CA ALA A 12 21.97 -58.12 -8.59
C ALA A 12 22.03 -57.57 -7.15
N LYS A 13 21.69 -58.45 -6.20
CA LYS A 13 22.05 -58.37 -4.79
C LYS A 13 23.57 -58.54 -4.69
N ASP A 14 24.19 -57.81 -3.76
CA ASP A 14 25.25 -58.39 -2.93
C ASP A 14 25.15 -57.83 -1.51
N ALA A 15 25.12 -58.78 -0.58
CA ALA A 15 25.43 -58.56 0.81
C ALA A 15 26.95 -58.62 0.94
N ASP A 16 27.55 -57.75 1.76
CA ASP A 16 28.48 -58.30 2.76
C ASP A 16 28.74 -57.38 3.93
N GLN A 17 28.94 -58.04 5.06
CA GLN A 17 29.20 -57.51 6.37
C GLN A 17 30.69 -57.21 6.52
N SER A 18 31.03 -56.13 7.22
CA SER A 18 32.31 -56.03 7.92
C SER A 18 32.13 -55.34 9.26
N SER A 19 32.28 -56.15 10.31
CA SER A 19 32.55 -55.75 11.68
C SER A 19 33.91 -55.04 11.80
N SER A 20 34.01 -54.00 12.62
CA SER A 20 34.87 -54.06 13.81
C SER A 20 34.63 -52.87 14.74
N SER A 21 34.48 -53.22 16.00
CA SER A 21 34.52 -52.43 17.23
C SER A 21 35.74 -51.52 17.34
N ASP A 22 35.57 -50.37 18.02
CA ASP A 22 36.46 -50.01 19.12
C ASP A 22 35.79 -49.08 20.14
N GLU A 23 36.11 -49.36 21.40
CA GLU A 23 35.68 -48.80 22.67
C GLU A 23 36.13 -47.33 22.79
N GLY A 24 35.49 -46.39 23.49
CA GLY A 24 35.04 -46.39 24.88
C GLY A 24 35.70 -45.17 25.57
N GLY A 25 34.91 -44.22 26.10
CA GLY A 25 35.46 -43.01 26.71
C GLY A 25 34.45 -42.03 27.33
N SER A 26 33.97 -42.40 28.53
CA SER A 26 33.30 -41.61 29.60
C SER A 26 33.04 -40.10 29.44
N SER A 27 31.79 -39.66 29.61
CA SER A 27 31.22 -39.27 30.93
C SER A 27 30.00 -38.33 30.84
N SER A 28 29.04 -38.60 31.72
CA SER A 28 28.04 -37.67 32.31
C SER A 28 26.66 -37.46 31.66
N ARG A 29 25.65 -37.83 32.47
CA ARG A 29 24.31 -37.23 32.68
C ARG A 29 23.22 -37.35 31.59
N GLN A 30 22.40 -38.38 31.80
CA GLN A 30 20.95 -38.31 32.04
C GLN A 30 20.14 -37.24 31.29
N SER A 31 19.47 -37.63 30.20
CA SER A 31 18.19 -37.04 29.78
C SER A 31 17.23 -38.15 29.35
N GLY A 32 15.99 -38.07 29.83
CA GLY A 32 14.95 -39.06 29.60
C GLY A 32 14.36 -38.99 28.20
N ARG A 33 14.19 -40.17 27.60
CA ARG A 33 13.11 -40.57 26.66
C ARG A 33 12.46 -39.44 25.84
N SER A 34 13.05 -39.14 24.68
CA SER A 34 12.28 -38.70 23.51
C SER A 34 11.84 -39.94 22.75
N GLN A 35 10.56 -40.31 22.89
CA GLN A 35 9.89 -41.21 21.97
C GLN A 35 8.82 -40.42 21.20
N SER A 36 8.85 -40.58 19.88
CA SER A 36 7.68 -40.57 19.00
C SER A 36 7.03 -39.22 18.62
N PHE A 37 7.81 -38.33 17.98
CA PHE A 37 7.25 -37.32 17.06
C PHE A 37 7.04 -37.88 15.64
N TRP A 38 7.99 -38.69 15.16
CA TRP A 38 7.97 -39.24 13.79
C TRP A 38 6.92 -40.35 13.56
N SER A 39 6.52 -41.09 14.60
CA SER A 39 5.51 -42.14 14.48
C SER A 39 4.07 -41.63 14.43
N ARG A 40 3.85 -40.33 14.74
CA ARG A 40 2.56 -39.64 14.54
C ARG A 40 2.49 -38.89 13.21
N ALA A 41 3.59 -38.27 12.76
CA ALA A 41 3.68 -37.66 11.44
C ALA A 41 3.44 -38.67 10.29
N ALA A 42 3.83 -39.94 10.49
CA ALA A 42 3.63 -41.00 9.51
C ALA A 42 2.16 -41.45 9.32
N ARG A 43 1.21 -41.01 10.16
CA ARG A 43 -0.23 -41.36 10.00
C ARG A 43 -1.01 -40.34 9.17
N ILE A 44 -0.43 -39.16 8.92
CA ILE A 44 -0.97 -38.09 8.04
C ILE A 44 -0.48 -38.27 6.59
N LEU A 45 0.54 -39.11 6.36
CA LEU A 45 1.13 -39.37 5.05
C LEU A 45 0.45 -40.54 4.31
N ARG A 46 -0.89 -40.53 4.25
CA ARG A 46 -1.66 -41.37 3.31
C ARG A 46 -2.21 -40.49 2.18
N PRO A 47 -1.91 -40.81 0.91
CA PRO A 47 -2.12 -39.87 -0.18
C PRO A 47 -3.54 -40.00 -0.73
N GLN A 48 -4.45 -39.10 -0.36
CA GLN A 48 -5.58 -38.77 -1.23
C GLN A 48 -6.00 -37.30 -1.07
N GLN A 49 -5.82 -36.56 -2.18
CA GLN A 49 -6.48 -35.30 -2.54
C GLN A 49 -6.04 -34.04 -1.77
N GLY A 50 -5.09 -33.31 -2.37
CA GLY A 50 -4.56 -32.05 -1.85
C GLY A 50 -5.52 -30.85 -1.85
N SER A 51 -6.80 -31.04 -2.22
CA SER A 51 -7.86 -30.04 -1.95
C SER A 51 -8.39 -30.18 -0.52
N ARG A 52 -8.65 -31.42 -0.06
CA ARG A 52 -9.16 -31.69 1.30
C ARG A 52 -8.17 -31.30 2.38
N LEU A 53 -6.88 -31.60 2.21
CA LEU A 53 -5.86 -31.18 3.20
C LEU A 53 -5.79 -29.66 3.36
N ARG A 54 -6.12 -28.88 2.32
CA ARG A 54 -6.09 -27.41 2.40
C ARG A 54 -7.30 -26.88 3.16
N GLU A 55 -8.47 -27.41 2.83
CA GLU A 55 -9.72 -27.14 3.55
C GLU A 55 -9.56 -27.56 5.02
N ASP A 56 -9.04 -28.75 5.30
CA ASP A 56 -8.79 -29.25 6.65
C ASP A 56 -7.78 -28.36 7.43
N ILE A 57 -6.72 -27.85 6.78
CA ILE A 57 -5.75 -26.94 7.41
C ILE A 57 -6.36 -25.56 7.62
N ALA A 58 -7.10 -25.03 6.65
CA ALA A 58 -7.77 -23.73 6.77
C ALA A 58 -8.84 -23.77 7.87
N ASP A 59 -9.65 -24.82 7.92
CA ASP A 59 -10.67 -25.04 8.94
C ASP A 59 -10.04 -25.24 10.32
N ALA A 60 -8.95 -26.00 10.42
CA ALA A 60 -8.22 -26.15 11.69
C ALA A 60 -7.62 -24.82 12.19
N LEU A 61 -7.11 -23.98 11.28
CA LEU A 61 -6.57 -22.66 11.60
C LEU A 61 -7.66 -21.69 12.12
N MET A 62 -8.90 -21.86 11.66
CA MET A 62 -10.06 -21.03 12.04
C MET A 62 -10.78 -21.52 13.30
N THR A 63 -10.79 -22.84 13.56
CA THR A 63 -11.67 -23.46 14.57
C THR A 63 -10.94 -23.82 15.86
N ASP A 64 -9.61 -24.02 15.83
CA ASP A 64 -8.90 -24.64 16.94
C ASP A 64 -8.24 -23.63 17.89
N ALA A 65 -8.90 -23.31 18.99
CA ALA A 65 -8.36 -22.51 20.09
C ALA A 65 -7.10 -23.17 20.74
N ALA A 66 -6.85 -24.47 20.49
CA ALA A 66 -5.63 -25.14 20.95
C ALA A 66 -4.38 -24.80 20.09
N VAL A 67 -4.56 -24.23 18.89
CA VAL A 67 -3.50 -23.59 18.09
C VAL A 67 -3.24 -22.15 18.57
N GLY A 68 -4.07 -21.69 19.52
CA GLY A 68 -3.97 -20.43 20.28
C GLY A 68 -2.57 -20.04 20.70
N ASP A 69 -1.74 -21.03 21.04
CA ASP A 69 -0.41 -20.87 21.64
C ASP A 69 0.77 -21.08 20.65
N VAL A 70 0.50 -21.45 19.39
CA VAL A 70 1.55 -21.85 18.42
C VAL A 70 1.81 -20.80 17.35
N PHE A 71 0.80 -20.02 16.96
CA PHE A 71 0.91 -18.96 15.96
C PHE A 71 0.24 -17.68 16.45
N SER A 72 0.83 -16.52 16.16
CA SER A 72 0.19 -15.22 16.41
C SER A 72 -1.07 -15.05 15.54
N PRO A 73 -2.00 -14.15 15.89
CA PRO A 73 -3.15 -13.82 15.04
C PRO A 73 -2.74 -13.45 13.60
N ASP A 74 -1.65 -12.69 13.44
CA ASP A 74 -1.16 -12.26 12.12
C ASP A 74 -0.56 -13.42 11.32
N GLU A 75 0.15 -14.33 11.98
CA GLU A 75 0.66 -15.54 11.34
C GLU A 75 -0.49 -16.43 10.84
N ARG A 76 -1.61 -16.52 11.59
CA ARG A 76 -2.80 -17.25 11.13
C ARG A 76 -3.46 -16.56 9.93
N ALA A 77 -3.57 -15.23 9.97
CA ALA A 77 -4.11 -14.45 8.85
C ALA A 77 -3.26 -14.65 7.58
N MET A 78 -1.94 -14.53 7.70
CA MET A 78 -0.99 -14.74 6.60
C MET A 78 -1.08 -16.16 6.04
N LEU A 79 -1.09 -17.19 6.90
CA LEU A 79 -1.20 -18.58 6.47
C LEU A 79 -2.52 -18.85 5.72
N HIS A 80 -3.63 -18.29 6.20
CA HIS A 80 -4.91 -18.38 5.51
C HIS A 80 -4.86 -17.68 4.13
N ASN A 81 -4.27 -16.49 4.06
CA ASN A 81 -4.10 -15.74 2.82
C ASN A 81 -3.21 -16.49 1.82
N ILE A 82 -2.12 -17.11 2.27
CA ILE A 82 -1.25 -17.98 1.43
C ILE A 82 -2.05 -19.14 0.82
N LEU A 83 -2.95 -19.77 1.61
CA LEU A 83 -3.76 -20.89 1.11
C LEU A 83 -4.74 -20.44 0.03
N ARG A 84 -5.39 -19.29 0.21
CA ARG A 84 -6.32 -18.69 -0.77
C ARG A 84 -5.60 -18.15 -2.01
N PHE A 85 -4.40 -17.60 -1.85
CA PHE A 85 -3.62 -16.97 -2.93
C PHE A 85 -3.38 -17.90 -4.13
N ARG A 86 -3.40 -19.22 -3.92
CA ARG A 86 -3.27 -20.19 -5.03
C ARG A 86 -4.41 -20.12 -6.04
N GLU A 87 -5.59 -19.67 -5.63
CA GLU A 87 -6.81 -19.64 -6.45
C GLU A 87 -7.11 -18.26 -7.03
N VAL A 88 -6.41 -17.23 -6.55
CA VAL A 88 -6.55 -15.84 -6.97
C VAL A 88 -6.02 -15.64 -8.39
N ARG A 89 -6.80 -14.96 -9.23
CA ARG A 89 -6.43 -14.59 -10.60
C ARG A 89 -5.87 -13.19 -10.65
N VAL A 90 -5.17 -12.87 -11.75
CA VAL A 90 -4.67 -11.52 -12.02
C VAL A 90 -5.82 -10.50 -12.06
N ALA A 91 -6.97 -10.88 -12.62
CA ALA A 91 -8.17 -10.04 -12.63
C ALA A 91 -8.66 -9.64 -11.23
N ASP A 92 -8.40 -10.45 -10.20
CA ASP A 92 -8.87 -10.21 -8.84
C ASP A 92 -7.96 -9.25 -8.06
N VAL A 93 -6.73 -9.03 -8.53
CA VAL A 93 -5.69 -8.23 -7.86
C VAL A 93 -5.24 -7.01 -8.66
N MET A 94 -5.63 -6.92 -9.93
CA MET A 94 -5.22 -5.82 -10.79
C MET A 94 -5.89 -4.50 -10.38
N VAL A 95 -5.15 -3.41 -10.52
CA VAL A 95 -5.69 -2.06 -10.60
C VAL A 95 -6.54 -1.97 -11.88
N PRO A 96 -7.87 -1.69 -11.77
CA PRO A 96 -8.74 -1.58 -12.93
C PRO A 96 -8.31 -0.45 -13.87
N ARG A 97 -8.60 -0.59 -15.17
CA ARG A 97 -8.30 0.41 -16.20
C ARG A 97 -8.61 1.86 -15.79
N ALA A 98 -9.75 2.09 -15.14
CA ALA A 98 -10.20 3.42 -14.74
C ALA A 98 -9.28 4.09 -13.70
N ASP A 99 -8.56 3.29 -12.91
CA ASP A 99 -7.69 3.74 -11.83
C ASP A 99 -6.21 3.75 -12.23
N ILE A 100 -5.90 3.45 -13.51
CA ILE A 100 -4.53 3.47 -14.00
C ILE A 100 -4.06 4.92 -14.18
N GLU A 101 -3.09 5.31 -13.35
CA GLU A 101 -2.28 6.51 -13.57
C GLU A 101 -1.17 6.22 -14.58
N ALA A 102 -1.27 6.77 -15.78
CA ALA A 102 -0.30 6.58 -16.87
C ALA A 102 0.08 7.89 -17.53
N VAL A 103 1.19 7.88 -18.29
CA VAL A 103 1.73 9.06 -18.97
C VAL A 103 1.82 8.89 -20.48
N ASP A 104 1.52 9.96 -21.21
CA ASP A 104 1.76 10.01 -22.65
C ASP A 104 3.27 10.04 -22.93
N GLN A 105 3.71 9.37 -23.99
CA GLN A 105 5.12 9.34 -24.41
C GLN A 105 5.72 10.72 -24.75
N ASN A 106 4.88 11.70 -25.06
CA ASN A 106 5.26 13.07 -25.40
C ASN A 106 5.28 14.02 -24.21
N ILE A 107 4.93 13.54 -23.00
CA ILE A 107 5.04 14.36 -21.78
C ILE A 107 6.46 14.90 -21.63
N THR A 108 6.58 16.15 -21.21
CA THR A 108 7.90 16.74 -20.98
C THR A 108 8.53 16.19 -19.69
N ILE A 109 9.86 16.21 -19.61
CA ILE A 109 10.58 15.79 -18.39
C ILE A 109 10.15 16.62 -17.18
N GLY A 110 9.88 17.91 -17.36
CA GLY A 110 9.41 18.78 -16.27
C GLY A 110 8.04 18.37 -15.73
N GLU A 111 7.06 18.15 -16.60
CA GLU A 111 5.71 17.71 -16.21
C GLU A 111 5.72 16.32 -15.59
N LEU A 112 6.52 15.40 -16.15
CA LEU A 112 6.68 14.06 -15.61
C LEU A 112 7.22 14.06 -14.17
N MET A 113 8.13 14.99 -13.84
CA MET A 113 8.64 15.14 -12.47
C MET A 113 7.54 15.57 -11.50
N ILE A 114 6.68 16.51 -11.91
CA ILE A 114 5.55 16.97 -11.10
C ILE A 114 4.60 15.80 -10.85
N LEU A 115 4.25 15.05 -11.90
CA LEU A 115 3.34 13.92 -11.78
C LEU A 115 3.88 12.82 -10.85
N PHE A 116 5.19 12.54 -10.91
CA PHE A 116 5.82 11.59 -9.98
C PHE A 116 5.79 12.05 -8.52
N GLU A 117 5.84 13.35 -8.27
CA GLU A 117 5.74 13.92 -6.93
C GLU A 117 4.29 13.89 -6.42
N GLU A 118 3.33 14.30 -7.25
CA GLU A 118 1.91 14.33 -6.89
C GLU A 118 1.31 12.94 -6.65
N SER A 119 1.67 11.96 -7.49
CA SER A 119 1.15 10.59 -7.40
C SER A 119 1.81 9.74 -6.31
N GLY A 120 3.04 10.07 -5.90
CA GLY A 120 3.87 9.23 -5.02
C GLY A 120 4.27 7.87 -5.61
N ARG A 121 3.97 7.57 -6.88
CA ARG A 121 4.23 6.26 -7.50
C ARG A 121 5.71 6.14 -7.89
N SER A 122 6.28 4.94 -7.74
CA SER A 122 7.66 4.68 -8.20
C SER A 122 7.77 4.46 -9.72
N ARG A 123 6.67 4.07 -10.37
CA ARG A 123 6.60 3.64 -11.77
C ARG A 123 5.25 4.00 -12.38
N MET A 124 5.25 4.32 -13.67
CA MET A 124 4.03 4.62 -14.43
C MET A 124 4.08 3.95 -15.80
N PRO A 125 2.96 3.40 -16.30
CA PRO A 125 2.83 2.98 -17.69
C PRO A 125 2.98 4.18 -18.63
N VAL A 126 3.59 3.92 -19.80
CA VAL A 126 3.75 4.91 -20.87
C VAL A 126 2.94 4.46 -22.06
N TYR A 127 2.07 5.32 -22.57
CA TYR A 127 1.22 5.06 -23.73
C TYR A 127 1.43 6.07 -24.85
N ALA A 128 0.89 5.77 -26.02
CA ALA A 128 0.80 6.70 -27.14
C ALA A 128 -0.68 6.91 -27.48
N ASP A 129 -1.17 8.14 -27.41
CA ASP A 129 -2.56 8.53 -27.68
C ASP A 129 -3.61 7.95 -26.70
N THR A 130 -3.65 6.63 -26.51
CA THR A 130 -4.61 5.92 -25.65
C THR A 130 -3.92 4.80 -24.85
N LEU A 131 -4.55 4.38 -23.75
CA LEU A 131 -4.07 3.25 -22.94
C LEU A 131 -4.00 1.91 -23.71
N ASP A 132 -4.64 1.80 -24.86
CA ASP A 132 -4.60 0.61 -25.71
C ASP A 132 -3.37 0.54 -26.62
N ASP A 133 -2.54 1.59 -26.63
CA ASP A 133 -1.25 1.60 -27.34
C ASP A 133 -0.07 1.74 -26.35
N PRO A 134 0.17 0.75 -25.48
CA PRO A 134 1.24 0.82 -24.50
C PRO A 134 2.61 0.79 -25.17
N ARG A 135 3.50 1.68 -24.76
CA ARG A 135 4.91 1.76 -25.19
C ARG A 135 5.85 1.14 -24.17
N GLY A 136 5.47 1.12 -22.91
CA GLY A 136 6.26 0.53 -21.84
C GLY A 136 5.94 1.13 -20.48
N MET A 137 6.98 1.37 -19.70
CA MET A 137 6.92 2.03 -18.40
C MET A 137 8.03 3.07 -18.26
N VAL A 138 7.86 3.99 -17.33
CA VAL A 138 8.92 4.88 -16.83
C VAL A 138 9.06 4.72 -15.31
N HIS A 139 10.31 4.73 -14.83
CA HIS A 139 10.63 4.58 -13.41
C HIS A 139 11.30 5.86 -12.91
N ILE A 140 10.88 6.33 -11.74
CA ILE A 140 11.47 7.52 -11.10
C ILE A 140 13.00 7.46 -11.00
N ARG A 141 13.58 6.27 -10.75
CA ARG A 141 15.05 6.10 -10.69
C ARG A 141 15.73 6.39 -12.01
N ASP A 142 15.09 6.08 -13.14
CA ASP A 142 15.65 6.35 -14.47
C ASP A 142 15.54 7.81 -14.83
N LEU A 143 14.44 8.46 -14.46
CA LEU A 143 14.26 9.90 -14.56
C LEU A 143 15.34 10.64 -13.76
N LEU A 144 15.52 10.28 -12.48
CA LEU A 144 16.58 10.84 -11.64
C LEU A 144 17.98 10.58 -12.21
N SER A 145 18.22 9.36 -12.70
CA SER A 145 19.49 9.01 -13.34
C SER A 145 19.74 9.81 -14.62
N TYR A 146 18.70 10.10 -15.40
CA TYR A 146 18.76 10.92 -16.60
C TYR A 146 19.12 12.37 -16.25
N ILE A 147 18.40 12.97 -15.30
CA ILE A 147 18.64 14.33 -14.80
C ILE A 147 20.07 14.43 -14.26
N ALA A 148 20.50 13.48 -13.43
CA ALA A 148 21.83 13.48 -12.85
C ALA A 148 22.95 13.35 -13.91
N LYS A 149 22.72 12.58 -14.99
CA LYS A 149 23.66 12.47 -16.11
C LYS A 149 23.79 13.79 -16.88
N GLN A 150 22.69 14.51 -17.08
CA GLN A 150 22.70 15.82 -17.75
C GLN A 150 23.34 16.91 -16.89
N ALA A 151 23.08 16.88 -15.58
CA ALA A 151 23.61 17.84 -14.63
C ALA A 151 25.11 17.65 -14.35
N ARG A 152 25.64 16.43 -14.49
CA ARG A 152 27.06 16.13 -14.27
C ARG A 152 27.94 16.71 -15.36
N ASN A 153 29.03 17.35 -14.92
CA ASN A 153 30.06 17.83 -15.83
C ASN A 153 30.80 16.63 -16.44
N LYS A 154 30.64 16.37 -17.75
CA LYS A 154 31.38 15.30 -18.45
C LYS A 154 32.86 15.72 -18.47
N ARG A 155 33.65 15.34 -17.45
CA ARG A 155 35.10 15.54 -17.43
C ARG A 155 35.65 14.91 -18.71
N ARG A 156 36.05 15.77 -19.64
CA ARG A 156 36.75 15.40 -20.86
C ARG A 156 38.08 14.77 -20.40
N GLY A 157 38.15 13.44 -20.41
CA GLY A 157 39.39 12.71 -20.15
C GLY A 157 40.39 13.03 -21.26
N SER A 158 41.18 14.07 -21.08
CA SER A 158 42.36 14.35 -21.89
C SER A 158 43.56 13.61 -21.30
N THR A 159 43.63 12.30 -21.49
CA THR A 159 44.92 11.59 -21.47
C THR A 159 45.34 11.39 -22.91
N LYS A 160 45.79 12.47 -23.56
CA LYS A 160 46.58 12.39 -24.79
C LYS A 160 47.85 13.21 -24.60
N ALA A 161 48.89 12.49 -24.21
CA ALA A 161 50.32 12.75 -24.38
C ALA A 161 50.82 14.20 -24.25
N LEU A 162 51.52 14.50 -23.15
CA LEU A 162 52.66 15.41 -23.20
C LEU A 162 53.94 14.60 -22.99
N LYS A 163 54.80 14.59 -24.01
CA LYS A 163 56.20 14.18 -23.92
C LYS A 163 56.96 15.17 -23.01
N PRO A 164 57.98 14.73 -22.27
CA PRO A 164 58.81 15.65 -21.50
C PRO A 164 59.82 16.34 -22.43
N ALA A 165 59.88 17.67 -22.35
CA ALA A 165 61.02 18.45 -22.81
C ALA A 165 61.44 19.34 -21.64
N GLU A 166 62.68 19.14 -21.18
CA GLU A 166 63.34 19.97 -20.16
C GLU A 166 63.98 21.25 -20.80
N PRO A 167 64.72 22.11 -20.07
CA PRO A 167 64.18 23.38 -19.59
C PRO A 167 65.02 24.57 -20.08
N LEU A 168 64.41 25.73 -20.34
CA LEU A 168 65.19 26.97 -20.50
C LEU A 168 64.49 28.21 -19.92
N VAL A 169 65.13 28.70 -18.85
CA VAL A 169 65.44 30.10 -18.49
C VAL A 169 64.33 30.98 -17.89
N GLU A 170 64.68 31.52 -16.72
CA GLU A 170 64.02 32.50 -15.85
C GLU A 170 63.80 33.86 -16.52
N VAL A 171 62.63 34.48 -16.26
CA VAL A 171 62.52 35.95 -16.08
C VAL A 171 61.38 36.27 -15.09
N SER A 172 61.67 37.25 -14.23
CA SER A 172 60.99 37.79 -13.03
C SER A 172 59.51 38.27 -13.15
N PRO A 173 58.84 38.57 -12.01
CA PRO A 173 57.38 38.53 -11.88
C PRO A 173 56.73 39.91 -11.87
N GLU A 174 55.78 40.18 -12.78
CA GLU A 174 54.85 41.33 -12.62
C GLU A 174 53.42 41.00 -13.10
N HIS A 175 52.48 41.17 -12.18
CA HIS A 175 51.07 41.57 -12.32
C HIS A 175 50.27 41.08 -13.55
N LEU A 176 49.69 39.87 -13.44
CA LEU A 176 48.36 39.59 -13.98
C LEU A 176 47.62 38.67 -13.00
N GLN A 177 46.71 39.25 -12.22
CA GLN A 177 45.75 38.48 -11.43
C GLN A 177 44.93 37.61 -12.38
N LYS A 178 45.28 36.32 -12.48
CA LYS A 178 44.40 35.31 -13.06
C LYS A 178 43.15 35.27 -12.18
N PRO A 179 41.93 35.47 -12.72
CA PRO A 179 40.75 35.18 -11.94
C PRO A 179 40.83 33.70 -11.56
N THR A 180 40.87 33.42 -10.27
CA THR A 180 40.72 32.09 -9.71
C THR A 180 39.40 31.57 -10.22
N ARG A 181 39.47 30.79 -11.29
CA ARG A 181 38.32 30.22 -11.97
C ARG A 181 37.71 29.23 -10.98
N ALA A 182 36.71 29.71 -10.23
CA ALA A 182 36.00 28.92 -9.23
C ALA A 182 35.64 27.57 -9.88
N ALA A 183 36.07 26.49 -9.25
CA ALA A 183 35.76 25.15 -9.71
C ALA A 183 34.24 25.05 -9.77
N LYS A 184 33.67 25.10 -10.98
CA LYS A 184 32.22 24.97 -11.16
C LYS A 184 31.78 23.73 -10.39
N PRO A 185 30.65 23.79 -9.67
CA PRO A 185 30.14 22.60 -9.00
C PRO A 185 30.04 21.47 -10.03
N ASN A 186 30.51 20.28 -9.65
CA ASN A 186 30.53 19.11 -10.53
C ASN A 186 29.12 18.71 -11.00
N PHE A 187 28.08 19.34 -10.45
CA PHE A 187 26.67 19.12 -10.67
C PHE A 187 25.95 20.47 -10.84
N ASP A 188 25.17 20.61 -11.91
CA ASP A 188 24.45 21.84 -12.26
C ASP A 188 23.12 21.50 -12.94
N LEU A 189 22.01 21.73 -12.24
CA LEU A 189 20.66 21.41 -12.71
C LEU A 189 20.18 22.35 -13.82
N SER A 190 20.76 23.54 -13.97
CA SER A 190 20.35 24.47 -15.03
C SER A 190 20.60 23.95 -16.45
N ARG A 191 21.40 22.88 -16.58
CA ARG A 191 21.70 22.19 -17.84
C ARG A 191 20.67 21.15 -18.25
N VAL A 192 19.76 20.80 -17.34
CA VAL A 192 18.75 19.78 -17.59
C VAL A 192 17.68 20.41 -18.48
N ASP A 193 17.52 19.85 -19.67
CA ASP A 193 16.43 20.23 -20.57
C ASP A 193 15.13 19.56 -20.10
N LEU A 194 14.27 20.36 -19.48
CA LEU A 194 12.97 19.90 -18.97
C LEU A 194 11.88 19.87 -20.05
N GLN A 195 12.10 20.50 -21.21
CA GLN A 195 11.14 20.55 -22.31
C GLN A 195 11.24 19.34 -23.23
N LYS A 196 12.34 18.59 -23.12
CA LYS A 196 12.52 17.34 -23.83
C LYS A 196 11.41 16.35 -23.46
N THR A 197 10.91 15.60 -24.44
CA THR A 197 9.85 14.62 -24.19
C THR A 197 10.41 13.32 -23.60
N LEU A 198 9.54 12.54 -22.96
CA LEU A 198 9.87 11.23 -22.40
C LEU A 198 10.39 10.25 -23.47
N SER A 199 9.75 10.21 -24.64
CA SER A 199 10.18 9.36 -25.76
C SER A 199 11.60 9.69 -26.23
N GLU A 200 11.94 10.97 -26.37
CA GLU A 200 13.27 11.42 -26.78
C GLU A 200 14.34 11.25 -25.68
N ALA A 201 13.93 11.19 -24.41
CA ALA A 201 14.84 10.96 -23.29
C ALA A 201 15.40 9.53 -23.25
N GLY A 202 14.72 8.57 -23.89
CA GLY A 202 15.20 7.19 -24.01
C GLY A 202 15.22 6.42 -22.70
N ILE A 203 14.33 6.77 -21.77
CA ILE A 203 14.21 6.14 -20.43
C ILE A 203 12.98 5.23 -20.30
N ILE A 204 12.21 5.04 -21.37
CA ILE A 204 11.10 4.10 -21.43
C ILE A 204 11.67 2.68 -21.40
N ARG A 205 11.22 1.85 -20.45
CA ARG A 205 11.54 0.42 -20.39
C ARG A 205 10.37 -0.42 -20.85
N LYS A 206 10.68 -1.67 -21.23
CA LYS A 206 9.66 -2.67 -21.55
C LYS A 206 8.82 -3.00 -20.31
N ILE A 207 7.53 -3.22 -20.53
CA ILE A 207 6.57 -3.71 -19.55
C ILE A 207 6.22 -5.18 -19.86
N LEU A 208 5.91 -5.96 -18.82
CA LEU A 208 5.44 -7.34 -18.98
C LEU A 208 3.95 -7.33 -19.30
N PHE A 209 3.51 -8.12 -20.28
CA PHE A 209 2.09 -8.28 -20.60
C PHE A 209 1.57 -9.62 -20.11
N VAL A 210 0.38 -9.63 -19.51
CA VAL A 210 -0.27 -10.84 -19.01
C VAL A 210 -1.79 -10.82 -19.25
N PRO A 211 -2.43 -11.99 -19.43
CA PRO A 211 -3.88 -12.06 -19.52
C PRO A 211 -4.55 -12.04 -18.13
N PRO A 212 -5.80 -11.55 -18.02
CA PRO A 212 -6.54 -11.46 -16.76
C PRO A 212 -6.83 -12.82 -16.11
N SER A 213 -6.93 -13.88 -16.92
CA SER A 213 -7.23 -15.24 -16.47
C SER A 213 -6.06 -15.98 -15.80
N MET A 214 -4.84 -15.43 -15.90
CA MET A 214 -3.64 -15.98 -15.27
C MET A 214 -3.77 -16.03 -13.74
N LEU A 215 -3.13 -17.00 -13.08
CA LEU A 215 -3.05 -17.02 -11.62
C LEU A 215 -2.08 -15.96 -11.10
N ALA A 216 -2.43 -15.28 -10.01
CA ALA A 216 -1.57 -14.28 -9.37
C ALA A 216 -0.23 -14.89 -8.93
N SER A 217 -0.22 -16.16 -8.51
CA SER A 217 0.99 -16.91 -8.17
C SER A 217 1.94 -17.14 -9.37
N ASP A 218 1.39 -17.35 -10.57
CA ASP A 218 2.17 -17.47 -11.80
C ASP A 218 2.71 -16.10 -12.25
N LEU A 219 1.91 -15.05 -12.12
CA LEU A 219 2.35 -13.68 -12.36
C LEU A 219 3.52 -13.31 -11.43
N LEU A 220 3.39 -13.59 -10.13
CA LEU A 220 4.45 -13.38 -9.13
C LEU A 220 5.76 -14.05 -9.54
N ARG A 221 5.69 -15.33 -9.93
CA ARG A 221 6.85 -16.09 -10.40
C ARG A 221 7.47 -15.48 -11.65
N ARG A 222 6.66 -15.07 -12.64
CA ARG A 222 7.16 -14.41 -13.87
C ARG A 222 7.83 -13.08 -13.56
N MET A 223 7.26 -12.29 -12.65
CA MET A 223 7.83 -11.02 -12.19
C MET A 223 9.17 -11.21 -11.49
N GLN A 224 9.29 -12.24 -10.63
CA GLN A 224 10.54 -12.60 -9.96
C GLN A 224 11.63 -13.03 -10.96
N VAL A 225 11.29 -13.90 -11.93
CA VAL A 225 12.24 -14.39 -12.95
C VAL A 225 12.70 -13.25 -13.86
N ASN A 226 11.78 -12.43 -14.34
CA ASN A 226 12.08 -11.30 -15.23
C ASN A 226 12.66 -10.09 -14.48
N ARG A 227 12.66 -10.12 -13.14
CA ARG A 227 13.02 -9.00 -12.27
C ARG A 227 12.25 -7.73 -12.61
N THR A 228 10.97 -7.89 -12.91
CA THR A 228 10.02 -6.80 -13.23
C THR A 228 9.06 -6.64 -12.06
N GLN A 229 8.74 -5.39 -11.70
CA GLN A 229 7.82 -5.09 -10.58
C GLN A 229 6.45 -4.59 -11.04
N MET A 230 6.19 -4.58 -12.35
CA MET A 230 4.94 -4.11 -12.93
C MET A 230 4.61 -4.93 -14.18
N ALA A 231 3.33 -5.25 -14.35
CA ALA A 231 2.79 -5.91 -15.53
C ALA A 231 1.49 -5.22 -15.97
N LEU A 232 1.29 -5.12 -17.28
CA LEU A 232 0.05 -4.64 -17.87
C LEU A 232 -0.84 -5.82 -18.20
N VAL A 233 -2.10 -5.74 -17.80
CA VAL A 233 -3.11 -6.76 -18.05
C VAL A 233 -3.82 -6.43 -19.36
N ILE A 234 -3.79 -7.37 -20.30
CA ILE A 234 -4.30 -7.19 -21.65
C ILE A 234 -5.40 -8.22 -21.92
N ASP A 235 -6.50 -7.77 -22.52
CA ASP A 235 -7.63 -8.60 -22.95
C ASP A 235 -7.30 -9.42 -24.21
N GLU A 236 -8.27 -10.19 -24.70
CA GLU A 236 -8.11 -11.00 -25.92
C GLU A 236 -8.01 -10.18 -27.21
N TYR A 237 -8.41 -8.91 -27.17
CA TYR A 237 -8.42 -7.99 -28.32
C TYR A 237 -7.18 -7.09 -28.36
N GLY A 238 -6.32 -7.17 -27.34
CA GLY A 238 -5.12 -6.33 -27.22
C GLY A 238 -5.35 -5.02 -26.45
N GLY A 239 -6.55 -4.81 -25.90
CA GLY A 239 -6.89 -3.68 -25.07
C GLY A 239 -6.35 -3.81 -23.64
N THR A 240 -6.13 -2.68 -22.98
CA THR A 240 -5.67 -2.66 -21.59
C THR A 240 -6.84 -2.84 -20.62
N ASP A 241 -6.85 -3.95 -19.89
CA ASP A 241 -7.86 -4.26 -18.86
C ASP A 241 -7.46 -3.70 -17.48
N GLY A 242 -6.17 -3.67 -17.20
CA GLY A 242 -5.68 -3.34 -15.86
C GLY A 242 -4.15 -3.29 -15.76
N LEU A 243 -3.69 -3.03 -14.54
CA LEU A 243 -2.28 -3.00 -14.17
C LEU A 243 -2.09 -3.85 -12.92
N ALA A 244 -1.01 -4.61 -12.83
CA ALA A 244 -0.67 -5.36 -11.62
C ALA A 244 0.78 -5.10 -11.21
N SER A 245 0.98 -4.76 -9.94
CA SER A 245 2.30 -4.57 -9.35
C SER A 245 2.74 -5.81 -8.54
N HIS A 246 4.05 -5.92 -8.30
CA HIS A 246 4.56 -6.97 -7.40
C HIS A 246 4.07 -6.75 -5.96
N GLU A 247 3.89 -5.48 -5.56
CA GLU A 247 3.46 -5.08 -4.23
C GLU A 247 2.01 -5.51 -4.00
N ASP A 248 1.10 -5.24 -4.95
CA ASP A 248 -0.32 -5.60 -4.87
C ASP A 248 -0.51 -7.13 -4.71
N ILE A 249 0.34 -7.91 -5.38
CA ILE A 249 0.28 -9.38 -5.30
C ILE A 249 0.79 -9.88 -3.94
N VAL A 250 1.80 -9.23 -3.37
CA VAL A 250 2.37 -9.59 -2.06
C VAL A 250 1.44 -9.15 -0.93
N GLU A 251 0.82 -7.98 -1.05
CA GLU A 251 -0.19 -7.45 -0.13
C GLU A 251 -1.34 -8.44 0.08
N MET A 252 -1.80 -9.13 -0.96
CA MET A 252 -2.82 -10.16 -0.83
C MET A 252 -2.42 -11.35 0.06
N VAL A 253 -1.13 -11.61 0.21
CA VAL A 253 -0.61 -12.71 1.01
C VAL A 253 -0.29 -12.24 2.42
N VAL A 254 0.38 -11.10 2.51
CA VAL A 254 0.95 -10.59 3.76
C VAL A 254 -0.07 -9.75 4.54
N GLY A 255 -1.02 -9.12 3.85
CA GLY A 255 -1.89 -8.10 4.41
C GLY A 255 -1.21 -6.72 4.44
N ASP A 256 -1.94 -5.72 4.94
CA ASP A 256 -1.34 -4.52 5.49
C ASP A 256 -0.48 -5.02 6.67
N ILE A 257 0.85 -4.99 6.56
CA ILE A 257 1.69 -5.25 7.73
C ILE A 257 1.50 -4.02 8.63
N ASP A 258 0.58 -4.12 9.58
CA ASP A 258 0.64 -3.32 10.79
C ASP A 258 1.84 -3.87 11.60
N ASP A 259 2.79 -3.01 11.94
CA ASP A 259 4.04 -3.40 12.61
C ASP A 259 3.71 -4.01 13.98
N GLU A 260 4.56 -4.91 14.49
CA GLU A 260 4.49 -5.44 15.87
C GLU A 260 4.85 -4.35 16.92
N HIS A 261 4.83 -3.09 16.48
CA HIS A 261 5.01 -1.85 17.21
C HIS A 261 3.84 -0.86 17.00
N ASP A 262 2.75 -1.27 16.33
CA ASP A 262 1.55 -0.45 16.12
C ASP A 262 0.45 -0.68 17.18
N ASP A 263 0.72 -1.52 18.20
CA ASP A 263 -0.16 -1.68 19.38
C ASP A 263 -0.30 -0.39 20.24
N ASP A 264 0.38 0.69 19.88
CA ASP A 264 0.24 2.01 20.51
C ASP A 264 -0.34 3.09 19.56
N GLU A 265 -0.88 2.75 18.38
CA GLU A 265 -1.84 3.67 17.74
C GLU A 265 -3.17 3.55 18.48
N VAL A 266 -3.35 4.43 19.48
CA VAL A 266 -4.58 4.55 20.25
C VAL A 266 -5.78 4.53 19.30
N MET A 267 -6.50 3.42 19.31
CA MET A 267 -7.68 3.09 18.48
C MET A 267 -8.68 4.26 18.39
N PHE A 268 -8.72 5.07 19.46
CA PHE A 268 -9.30 6.40 19.43
C PHE A 268 -8.50 7.41 20.27
N LYS A 269 -8.34 8.62 19.75
CA LYS A 269 -7.73 9.75 20.46
C LYS A 269 -8.78 10.78 20.83
N ARG A 270 -8.86 11.13 22.12
CA ARG A 270 -9.58 12.32 22.58
C ARG A 270 -8.77 13.57 22.21
N VAL A 271 -9.28 14.37 21.27
CA VAL A 271 -8.68 15.64 20.83
C VAL A 271 -9.08 16.78 21.76
N SER A 272 -10.31 16.76 22.28
CA SER A 272 -10.83 17.68 23.30
C SER A 272 -11.99 17.01 24.07
N GLU A 273 -12.53 17.64 25.11
CA GLU A 273 -13.66 17.08 25.89
C GLU A 273 -14.83 16.61 25.03
N ASP A 274 -15.10 17.31 23.92
CA ASP A 274 -16.25 17.06 23.05
C ASP A 274 -15.84 16.49 21.67
N VAL A 275 -14.55 16.20 21.44
CA VAL A 275 -14.05 15.76 20.11
C VAL A 275 -13.12 14.57 20.24
N PHE A 276 -13.48 13.48 19.55
CA PHE A 276 -12.72 12.24 19.48
C PHE A 276 -12.39 11.92 18.02
N VAL A 277 -11.25 11.29 17.78
CA VAL A 277 -10.87 10.77 16.47
C VAL A 277 -10.59 9.30 16.65
N ALA A 278 -11.33 8.44 15.96
CA ALA A 278 -11.27 7.00 16.12
C ALA A 278 -11.12 6.29 14.76
N ASP A 279 -10.52 5.11 14.79
CA ASP A 279 -10.69 4.14 13.72
C ASP A 279 -12.15 3.65 13.70
N ALA A 280 -12.66 3.31 12.53
CA ALA A 280 -14.02 2.78 12.40
C ALA A 280 -14.14 1.33 12.91
N ARG A 281 -13.02 0.63 13.11
CA ARG A 281 -12.95 -0.73 13.65
C ARG A 281 -13.04 -0.79 15.17
N VAL A 282 -12.97 0.35 15.87
CA VAL A 282 -13.10 0.39 17.33
C VAL A 282 -14.42 -0.24 17.76
N GLU A 283 -14.35 -1.07 18.79
CA GLU A 283 -15.51 -1.70 19.39
C GLU A 283 -16.45 -0.63 19.94
N LEU A 284 -17.73 -0.77 19.66
CA LEU A 284 -18.72 0.25 20.01
C LEU A 284 -18.79 0.48 21.52
N GLU A 285 -18.60 -0.58 22.30
CA GLU A 285 -18.57 -0.55 23.76
C GLU A 285 -17.37 0.23 24.30
N GLU A 286 -16.18 0.04 23.71
CA GLU A 286 -14.94 0.72 24.10
C GLU A 286 -15.03 2.23 23.88
N ILE A 287 -15.53 2.66 22.72
CA ILE A 287 -15.69 4.08 22.43
C ILE A 287 -16.80 4.73 23.27
N ALA A 288 -17.85 3.97 23.61
CA ALA A 288 -18.91 4.46 24.49
C ALA A 288 -18.41 4.65 25.93
N GLU A 289 -17.62 3.71 26.45
CA GLU A 289 -16.97 3.86 27.76
C GLU A 289 -16.05 5.09 27.77
N ALA A 290 -15.32 5.31 26.67
CA ALA A 290 -14.43 6.45 26.53
C ALA A 290 -15.15 7.80 26.38
N ILE A 291 -16.30 7.88 25.72
CA ILE A 291 -17.05 9.14 25.57
C ILE A 291 -17.90 9.42 26.81
N GLY A 292 -18.38 8.37 27.47
CA GLY A 292 -19.19 8.43 28.69
C GLY A 292 -20.69 8.23 28.43
N PRO A 293 -21.53 8.36 29.47
CA PRO A 293 -22.93 7.92 29.48
C PRO A 293 -23.86 8.67 28.52
N ASP A 294 -23.38 9.74 27.91
CA ASP A 294 -24.13 10.50 26.90
C ASP A 294 -24.11 9.81 25.53
N PHE A 295 -23.13 8.93 25.27
CA PHE A 295 -23.03 8.12 24.07
C PHE A 295 -23.89 6.86 24.24
N ASP A 296 -25.19 7.03 24.13
CA ASP A 296 -26.17 5.96 24.30
C ASP A 296 -26.21 5.05 23.07
N ILE A 297 -25.78 3.80 23.26
CA ILE A 297 -25.71 2.75 22.25
C ILE A 297 -26.66 1.59 22.56
N THR A 298 -27.53 1.73 23.56
CA THR A 298 -28.32 0.63 24.12
C THR A 298 -29.24 -0.03 23.07
N GLU A 299 -29.68 0.73 22.07
CA GLU A 299 -30.54 0.20 21.00
C GLU A 299 -29.73 -0.47 19.86
N GLN A 300 -28.43 -0.24 19.77
CA GLN A 300 -27.58 -0.61 18.63
C GLN A 300 -26.54 -1.69 18.94
N VAL A 301 -26.17 -1.91 20.22
CA VAL A 301 -25.15 -2.90 20.63
C VAL A 301 -25.53 -4.33 20.25
N ASP A 302 -26.82 -4.67 20.29
CA ASP A 302 -27.27 -6.03 19.95
C ASP A 302 -27.22 -6.33 18.44
N GLU A 303 -27.09 -5.29 17.59
CA GLU A 303 -27.09 -5.40 16.13
C GLU A 303 -25.72 -5.13 15.51
N VAL A 304 -24.83 -4.46 16.23
CA VAL A 304 -23.61 -3.87 15.68
C VAL A 304 -22.46 -3.86 16.68
N ASP A 305 -21.32 -4.41 16.26
CA ASP A 305 -20.13 -4.52 17.12
C ASP A 305 -19.17 -3.30 17.05
N THR A 306 -19.17 -2.53 15.95
CA THR A 306 -18.13 -1.52 15.67
C THR A 306 -18.68 -0.13 15.35
N LEU A 307 -17.86 0.91 15.56
CA LEU A 307 -18.19 2.30 15.20
C LEU A 307 -18.57 2.45 13.72
N GLY A 308 -17.86 1.78 12.82
CA GLY A 308 -18.13 1.78 11.39
C GLY A 308 -19.45 1.09 11.06
N GLY A 309 -19.72 -0.03 11.73
CA GLY A 309 -21.00 -0.73 11.64
C GLY A 309 -22.18 0.14 12.09
N LEU A 310 -22.00 0.97 13.13
CA LEU A 310 -23.06 1.84 13.65
C LEU A 310 -23.46 2.88 12.59
N ILE A 311 -22.45 3.52 12.00
CA ILE A 311 -22.67 4.53 10.96
C ILE A 311 -23.29 3.90 9.71
N PHE A 312 -22.88 2.68 9.34
CA PHE A 312 -23.47 1.96 8.21
C PHE A 312 -24.91 1.53 8.47
N SER A 313 -25.21 1.01 9.67
CA SER A 313 -26.55 0.55 10.05
C SER A 313 -27.56 1.70 9.96
N GLU A 314 -27.20 2.88 10.46
CA GLU A 314 -28.09 4.04 10.41
C GLU A 314 -28.25 4.61 8.99
N LEU A 315 -27.18 4.65 8.18
CA LEU A 315 -27.22 5.27 6.85
C LEU A 315 -27.65 4.33 5.72
N GLY A 316 -27.56 3.02 5.93
CA GLY A 316 -27.75 1.99 4.90
C GLY A 316 -26.73 2.03 3.75
N ARG A 317 -25.66 2.82 3.88
CA ARG A 317 -24.58 2.99 2.90
C ARG A 317 -23.28 3.45 3.54
N ILE A 318 -22.18 3.34 2.81
CA ILE A 318 -20.88 3.87 3.24
C ILE A 318 -20.79 5.35 2.84
N PRO A 319 -20.60 6.27 3.79
CA PRO A 319 -20.43 7.69 3.50
C PRO A 319 -19.05 7.99 2.91
N VAL A 320 -18.96 9.07 2.13
CA VAL A 320 -17.69 9.47 1.49
C VAL A 320 -16.84 10.32 2.43
N ARG A 321 -15.53 10.39 2.15
CA ARG A 321 -14.61 11.26 2.88
C ARG A 321 -15.10 12.73 2.86
N GLY A 322 -15.10 13.35 4.03
CA GLY A 322 -15.55 14.73 4.26
C GLY A 322 -17.05 14.85 4.56
N GLU A 323 -17.82 13.78 4.42
CA GLU A 323 -19.24 13.76 4.78
C GLU A 323 -19.42 13.89 6.30
N VAL A 324 -20.48 14.58 6.72
CA VAL A 324 -20.88 14.70 8.13
C VAL A 324 -22.21 14.02 8.30
N VAL A 325 -22.25 13.00 9.16
CA VAL A 325 -23.40 12.14 9.35
C VAL A 325 -23.78 12.10 10.83
N GLN A 326 -25.05 11.83 11.10
CA GLN A 326 -25.57 11.72 12.45
C GLN A 326 -26.07 10.30 12.65
N ALA A 327 -25.20 9.43 13.14
CA ALA A 327 -25.52 8.03 13.43
C ALA A 327 -26.15 7.85 14.82
N LEU A 328 -25.94 8.81 15.73
CA LEU A 328 -26.50 8.82 17.08
C LEU A 328 -27.01 10.22 17.45
N PRO A 329 -28.12 10.32 18.21
CA PRO A 329 -28.60 11.60 18.73
C PRO A 329 -27.52 12.31 19.55
N GLY A 330 -27.32 13.61 19.29
CA GLY A 330 -26.38 14.43 20.06
C GLY A 330 -24.91 14.32 19.63
N PHE A 331 -24.57 13.51 18.62
CA PHE A 331 -23.22 13.40 18.07
C PHE A 331 -23.18 13.64 16.55
N GLU A 332 -22.10 14.23 16.08
CA GLU A 332 -21.77 14.34 14.65
C GLU A 332 -20.54 13.50 14.35
N PHE A 333 -20.62 12.70 13.29
CA PHE A 333 -19.56 11.86 12.80
C PHE A 333 -19.04 12.45 11.48
N HIS A 334 -17.83 13.00 11.51
CA HIS A 334 -17.16 13.50 10.32
C HIS A 334 -16.26 12.40 9.77
N ILE A 335 -16.51 11.99 8.54
CA ILE A 335 -15.74 10.95 7.87
C ILE A 335 -14.39 11.54 7.44
N LEU A 336 -13.32 11.15 8.13
CA LEU A 336 -11.97 11.62 7.80
C LEU A 336 -11.37 10.82 6.65
N ASP A 337 -11.67 9.52 6.61
CA ASP A 337 -11.24 8.61 5.57
C ASP A 337 -12.21 7.43 5.42
N ALA A 338 -12.49 7.05 4.18
CA ALA A 338 -13.37 5.94 3.82
C ALA A 338 -13.04 5.47 2.40
N ASP A 339 -13.16 4.17 2.18
CA ASP A 339 -13.10 3.55 0.86
C ASP A 339 -14.51 3.06 0.43
N PRO A 340 -14.72 2.60 -0.82
CA PRO A 340 -16.04 2.17 -1.28
C PRO A 340 -16.65 0.97 -0.52
N ARG A 341 -15.87 0.28 0.31
CA ARG A 341 -16.27 -0.93 1.05
C ARG A 341 -16.36 -0.73 2.56
N ARG A 342 -15.68 0.28 3.13
CA ARG A 342 -15.70 0.54 4.57
C ARG A 342 -15.27 1.97 4.93
N ILE A 343 -15.74 2.41 6.09
CA ILE A 343 -15.24 3.60 6.76
C ILE A 343 -13.90 3.25 7.40
N LYS A 344 -12.90 4.14 7.33
CA LYS A 344 -11.58 3.92 7.94
C LYS A 344 -11.41 4.76 9.20
N ARG A 345 -11.61 6.07 9.10
CA ARG A 345 -11.40 7.01 10.22
C ARG A 345 -12.55 7.99 10.37
N VAL A 346 -12.94 8.22 11.60
CA VAL A 346 -14.08 9.07 11.96
C VAL A 346 -13.69 10.04 13.06
N ARG A 347 -14.12 11.29 12.92
CA ARG A 347 -14.09 12.27 14.01
C ARG A 347 -15.49 12.39 14.60
N ILE A 348 -15.63 12.10 15.88
CA ILE A 348 -16.87 12.18 16.65
C ILE A 348 -16.87 13.52 17.38
N THR A 349 -17.93 14.31 17.21
CA THR A 349 -18.11 15.61 17.87
C THR A 349 -19.42 15.62 18.65
N ARG A 350 -19.36 15.95 19.93
CA ARG A 350 -20.55 16.11 20.76
C ARG A 350 -21.25 17.44 20.47
N LYS A 351 -22.54 17.40 20.13
CA LYS A 351 -23.37 18.62 20.03
C LYS A 351 -23.67 19.14 21.43
N ARG A 352 -22.96 20.16 21.89
CA ARG A 352 -23.46 20.99 22.99
C ARG A 352 -24.74 21.68 22.52
N GLN A 353 -25.89 21.36 23.14
CA GLN A 353 -27.06 22.20 23.00
C GLN A 353 -26.63 23.62 23.41
N ALA A 354 -26.66 24.55 22.46
CA ALA A 354 -26.46 25.95 22.77
C ALA A 354 -27.50 26.33 23.82
N ILE A 355 -27.07 26.52 25.07
CA ILE A 355 -27.86 27.19 26.10
C ILE A 355 -28.28 28.49 25.44
N ARG A 356 -29.57 28.63 25.15
CA ARG A 356 -30.17 29.85 24.62
C ARG A 356 -29.69 30.99 25.49
N ARG A 357 -28.75 31.78 24.98
CA ARG A 357 -28.28 33.01 25.60
C ARG A 357 -29.47 33.97 25.56
N ARG A 358 -30.36 33.88 26.54
CA ARG A 358 -31.35 34.92 26.78
C ARG A 358 -30.59 36.08 27.43
N VAL A 359 -29.84 36.80 26.61
CA VAL A 359 -29.44 38.16 26.93
C VAL A 359 -30.72 38.98 26.85
N LYS A 360 -31.45 39.02 27.96
CA LYS A 360 -32.44 40.05 28.20
C LYS A 360 -31.63 41.23 28.74
N ILE A 361 -31.20 42.12 27.84
CA ILE A 361 -30.90 43.50 28.22
C ILE A 361 -32.26 44.09 28.55
N ASP A 362 -32.70 43.92 29.80
CA ASP A 362 -33.72 44.79 30.37
C ASP A 362 -32.97 46.06 30.77
N GLY A 363 -32.90 47.00 29.83
CA GLY A 363 -32.63 48.39 30.15
C GLY A 363 -33.78 48.91 31.00
N GLU A 364 -33.49 49.23 32.25
CA GLU A 364 -34.34 50.10 33.06
C GLU A 364 -34.47 51.44 32.36
N GLY A 365 -35.68 51.71 31.90
CA GLY A 365 -36.07 52.96 31.26
C GLY A 365 -37.58 53.01 31.13
N THR A 366 -38.29 52.95 32.26
CA THR A 366 -39.70 53.32 32.33
C THR A 366 -39.86 54.63 33.10
N SER A 367 -40.07 55.71 32.35
CA SER A 367 -41.00 56.77 32.72
C SER A 367 -41.45 57.47 31.44
N GLY A 368 -42.75 57.42 31.15
CA GLY A 368 -43.32 58.04 29.95
C GLY A 368 -44.58 57.35 29.46
N SER A 369 -45.64 57.42 30.26
CA SER A 369 -47.02 57.34 29.77
C SER A 369 -47.26 58.37 28.67
N ASP A 370 -47.85 58.01 27.53
CA ASP A 370 -49.12 58.61 27.08
C ASP A 370 -49.69 57.95 25.80
N HIS A 371 -50.98 58.18 25.60
CA HIS A 371 -51.97 57.66 24.67
C HIS A 371 -51.77 57.88 23.15
N GLY A 372 -52.52 57.07 22.36
CA GLY A 372 -53.05 57.40 21.00
C GLY A 372 -52.03 57.21 19.87
N GLU A 373 -52.35 56.80 18.64
CA GLU A 373 -53.58 56.74 17.87
C GLU A 373 -53.39 55.72 16.72
N GLU A 374 -54.52 55.30 16.17
CA GLU A 374 -54.71 54.50 14.97
C GLU A 374 -54.01 55.07 13.72
N ARG A 375 -53.56 54.21 12.80
CA ARG A 375 -53.75 54.37 11.34
C ARG A 375 -53.37 53.13 10.53
N GLN A 376 -54.42 52.39 10.20
CA GLN A 376 -54.79 51.86 8.90
C GLN A 376 -53.76 51.96 7.76
N THR A 377 -53.45 50.80 7.21
CA THR A 377 -52.74 50.55 5.96
C THR A 377 -53.66 50.80 4.76
N ASP A 378 -53.26 51.67 3.84
CA ASP A 378 -53.76 51.67 2.46
C ASP A 378 -52.59 51.43 1.50
N ALA A 379 -52.75 50.38 0.69
CA ALA A 379 -51.89 50.06 -0.44
C ALA A 379 -52.23 50.96 -1.65
N PRO A 380 -51.28 51.30 -2.54
CA PRO A 380 -51.63 51.84 -3.84
C PRO A 380 -51.60 50.76 -4.92
N THR A 381 -52.74 50.62 -5.62
CA THR A 381 -52.83 50.04 -6.96
C THR A 381 -52.61 51.17 -7.99
N THR A 382 -51.61 50.97 -8.85
CA THR A 382 -51.51 51.32 -10.28
C THR A 382 -52.18 52.61 -10.79
N ASN A 383 -51.37 53.57 -11.26
CA ASN A 383 -51.26 53.92 -12.68
C ASN A 383 -50.02 54.78 -12.96
#